data_AF-D8KC71-F1
#
_entry.id   AF-D8KC71-F1
#
_cell.length_a   1.000
_cell.length_b   1.000
_cell.length_c   1.000
_cell.angle_alpha   90.00
_cell.angle_beta   90.00
_cell.angle_gamma   90.00
#
_symmetry.space_group_name_H-M   'P 1'
#
loop_
_entity.id
_entity.type
_entity.pdbx_description
1 polymer ?
#
loop_
_entity_poly.entity_id
_entity_poly.type
_entity_poly.pdbx_seq_one_letter_code
_entity_poly.pdbx_strand_id
1 'polypeptide(L)'
;MNKSLYLIITIILFLLFLERPAFAGSVHKWIDDNGVTHYSDEAPSSSATQVTLIQVPSSYPAVEDNYYSIANQWQRLYKKHIQREKIKLKKAKQKAAQQPPSPQVVYVSTPDQPQYGTVYPSIFHRSLKHHKFQHRLGRHHKGNHGTHHRKKHAYRLIPGDGHDSPSHRKAGGLILKAD
;
A
#
# COMPACT_ATOMS: atom_id res chain seq x y z
N MET A 1 13.07 29.25 -59.96
CA MET A 1 12.54 28.23 -59.03
C MET A 1 13.71 27.55 -58.34
N ASN A 2 13.81 27.67 -57.01
CA ASN A 2 15.02 27.34 -56.27
C ASN A 2 15.10 25.82 -56.05
N LYS A 3 16.14 25.16 -56.57
CA LYS A 3 16.35 23.71 -56.42
C LYS A 3 16.37 23.26 -54.94
N SER A 4 16.81 24.15 -54.05
CA SER A 4 16.75 23.97 -52.59
C SER A 4 15.32 23.84 -52.03
N LEU A 5 14.35 24.57 -52.61
CA LEU A 5 12.95 24.50 -52.18
C LEU A 5 12.36 23.11 -52.45
N TYR A 6 12.66 22.52 -53.61
CA TYR A 6 12.19 21.18 -53.97
C TYR A 6 12.75 20.10 -53.06
N LEU A 7 14.03 20.21 -52.70
CA LEU A 7 14.68 19.26 -51.81
C LEU A 7 14.08 19.29 -50.40
N ILE A 8 13.74 20.47 -49.89
CA ILE A 8 13.07 20.60 -48.59
C ILE A 8 11.66 19.99 -48.64
N ILE A 9 10.90 20.26 -49.71
CA ILE A 9 9.55 19.71 -49.88
C ILE A 9 9.58 18.18 -49.95
N THR A 10 10.53 17.58 -50.67
CA THR A 10 10.63 16.12 -50.76
C THR A 10 11.03 15.47 -49.44
N ILE A 11 11.91 16.10 -48.66
CA ILE A 11 12.27 15.60 -47.32
C ILE A 11 11.06 15.63 -46.39
N ILE A 12 10.29 16.72 -46.38
CA ILE A 12 9.07 16.84 -45.55
C ILE A 12 8.05 15.77 -45.95
N LEU A 13 7.86 15.56 -47.25
CA LEU A 13 6.90 14.58 -47.76
C LEU A 13 7.32 13.14 -47.44
N PHE A 14 8.63 12.86 -47.45
CA PHE A 14 9.18 11.57 -47.01
C PHE A 14 8.98 11.36 -45.49
N LEU A 15 9.25 12.39 -44.67
CA LEU A 15 9.05 12.34 -43.21
C LEU A 15 7.59 12.06 -42.82
N LEU A 16 6.63 12.68 -43.52
CA LEU A 16 5.21 12.42 -43.29
C LEU A 16 4.79 10.99 -43.64
N PHE A 17 5.51 10.32 -44.53
CA PHE A 17 5.23 8.93 -44.93
C PHE A 17 5.72 7.90 -43.90
N LEU A 18 6.55 8.31 -42.93
CA LEU A 18 7.07 7.42 -41.88
C LEU A 18 6.14 7.30 -40.66
N GLU A 19 5.04 8.05 -40.59
CA GLU A 19 4.07 7.90 -39.51
C GLU A 19 3.28 6.60 -39.67
N ARG A 20 3.69 5.55 -38.94
CA ARG A 20 2.89 4.34 -38.81
C ARG A 20 1.66 4.64 -37.95
N PRO A 21 0.45 4.26 -38.37
CA PRO A 21 -0.74 4.39 -37.54
C PRO A 21 -0.55 3.56 -36.27
N ALA A 22 -0.48 4.23 -35.12
CA ALA A 22 -0.59 3.58 -33.83
C ALA A 22 -2.05 3.17 -33.63
N PHE A 23 -2.37 1.91 -33.94
CA PHE A 23 -3.68 1.36 -33.63
C PHE A 23 -3.87 1.36 -32.12
N ALA A 24 -4.97 1.99 -31.65
CA ALA A 24 -5.39 1.92 -30.26
C ALA A 24 -5.59 0.45 -29.87
N GLY A 25 -4.85 -0.03 -28.87
CA GLY A 25 -4.68 -1.44 -28.55
C GLY A 25 -6.00 -2.17 -28.26
N SER A 26 -6.46 -2.95 -29.23
CA SER A 26 -7.52 -3.94 -29.06
C SER A 26 -6.89 -5.28 -28.66
N VAL A 27 -7.29 -5.83 -27.51
CA VAL A 27 -6.77 -7.13 -27.07
C VAL A 27 -7.75 -8.21 -27.49
N HIS A 28 -7.26 -9.19 -28.24
CA HIS A 28 -8.02 -10.36 -28.65
C HIS A 28 -7.98 -11.40 -27.52
N LYS A 29 -9.15 -11.87 -27.11
CA LYS A 29 -9.30 -12.99 -26.17
C LYS A 29 -9.92 -14.18 -26.89
N TRP A 30 -9.32 -15.35 -26.78
CA TRP A 30 -9.91 -16.59 -27.30
C TRP A 30 -9.66 -17.79 -26.40
N ILE A 31 -10.41 -18.87 -26.64
CA ILE A 31 -10.27 -20.16 -25.97
C ILE A 31 -9.80 -21.19 -27.00
N ASP A 32 -8.73 -21.91 -26.70
CA ASP A 32 -8.22 -22.99 -27.55
C ASP A 32 -8.97 -24.32 -27.34
N ASP A 33 -8.63 -25.34 -28.12
CA ASP A 33 -9.27 -26.66 -28.06
C ASP A 33 -9.07 -27.38 -26.70
N ASN A 34 -8.07 -26.97 -25.92
CA ASN A 34 -7.80 -27.49 -24.58
C ASN A 34 -8.56 -26.70 -23.50
N GLY A 35 -9.35 -25.69 -23.86
CA GLY A 35 -10.08 -24.84 -22.94
C GLY A 35 -9.23 -23.74 -22.29
N VAL A 36 -8.00 -23.50 -22.76
CA VAL A 36 -7.10 -22.46 -22.23
C VAL A 36 -7.47 -21.11 -22.84
N THR A 37 -7.58 -20.09 -21.98
CA THR A 37 -7.85 -18.71 -22.41
C THR A 37 -6.55 -17.98 -22.75
N HIS A 38 -6.46 -17.49 -23.98
CA HIS A 38 -5.33 -16.72 -24.48
C HIS A 38 -5.69 -15.24 -24.65
N TYR A 39 -4.69 -14.37 -24.56
CA TYR A 39 -4.79 -12.93 -24.80
C TYR A 39 -3.64 -12.48 -25.71
N SER A 40 -3.92 -11.75 -26.79
CA SER A 40 -2.90 -11.24 -27.70
C SER A 40 -3.33 -9.93 -28.36
N ASP A 41 -2.37 -9.10 -28.72
CA ASP A 41 -2.60 -7.90 -29.53
C ASP A 41 -2.83 -8.27 -31.01
N GLU A 42 -2.37 -9.45 -31.44
CA GLU A 42 -2.59 -9.99 -32.78
C GLU A 42 -3.77 -10.98 -32.80
N ALA A 43 -4.50 -10.99 -33.92
CA ALA A 43 -5.58 -11.95 -34.12
C ALA A 43 -5.03 -13.40 -34.16
N PRO A 44 -5.77 -14.39 -33.62
CA PRO A 44 -5.34 -15.78 -33.66
C PRO A 44 -5.20 -16.27 -35.10
N SER A 45 -4.11 -16.97 -35.41
CA SER A 45 -3.81 -17.51 -36.74
C SER A 45 -4.62 -18.76 -37.10
N SER A 46 -5.28 -19.39 -36.13
CA SER A 46 -6.11 -20.58 -36.31
C SER A 46 -7.57 -20.33 -35.93
N SER A 47 -8.45 -21.26 -36.31
CA SER A 47 -9.88 -21.27 -36.05
C SER A 47 -10.18 -21.38 -34.55
N ALA A 48 -10.05 -20.27 -33.84
CA ALA A 48 -10.43 -20.16 -32.44
C ALA A 48 -11.96 -20.29 -32.30
N THR A 49 -12.39 -21.12 -31.34
CA THR A 49 -13.81 -21.43 -31.10
C THR A 49 -14.64 -20.19 -30.73
N GLN A 50 -14.02 -19.21 -30.10
CA GLN A 50 -14.67 -17.95 -29.73
C GLN A 50 -13.63 -16.84 -29.61
N VAL A 51 -13.77 -15.76 -30.38
CA VAL A 51 -12.92 -14.56 -30.30
C VAL A 51 -13.75 -13.42 -29.74
N THR A 52 -13.30 -12.83 -28.63
CA THR A 52 -13.88 -11.61 -28.06
C THR A 52 -12.87 -10.48 -28.19
N LEU A 53 -13.29 -9.39 -28.83
CA LEU A 53 -12.50 -8.17 -28.90
C LEU A 53 -12.73 -7.35 -27.63
N ILE A 54 -11.67 -7.14 -26.86
CA ILE A 54 -11.71 -6.30 -25.68
C ILE A 54 -11.29 -4.90 -26.11
N GLN A 55 -12.26 -3.98 -26.15
CA GLN A 55 -12.00 -2.56 -26.31
C GLN A 55 -11.54 -2.00 -24.97
N VAL A 56 -10.29 -1.53 -24.92
CA VAL A 56 -9.83 -0.75 -23.77
C VAL A 56 -10.43 0.65 -23.91
N PRO A 57 -11.24 1.11 -22.93
CA PRO A 57 -11.82 2.44 -23.02
C PRO A 57 -10.70 3.49 -23.06
N SER A 58 -10.79 4.43 -23.99
CA SER A 58 -9.82 5.53 -24.18
C SER A 58 -9.70 6.44 -22.96
N SER A 59 -10.73 6.47 -22.12
CA SER A 59 -10.72 7.16 -20.84
C SER A 59 -11.24 6.25 -19.73
N TYR A 60 -10.52 6.23 -18.61
CA TYR A 60 -11.06 5.70 -17.37
C TYR A 60 -12.08 6.70 -16.82
N PRO A 61 -13.23 6.26 -16.28
CA PRO A 61 -14.11 7.16 -15.56
C PRO A 61 -13.29 7.83 -14.46
N ALA A 62 -13.49 9.14 -14.27
CA ALA A 62 -12.86 9.87 -13.18
C ALA A 62 -13.06 9.05 -11.91
N VAL A 63 -11.96 8.75 -11.20
CA VAL A 63 -11.96 7.92 -10.00
C VAL A 63 -12.96 8.55 -9.05
N GLU A 64 -14.18 7.99 -8.99
CA GLU A 64 -15.14 8.38 -7.97
C GLU A 64 -14.45 8.20 -6.62
N ASP A 65 -14.78 9.07 -5.68
CA ASP A 65 -14.20 9.14 -4.34
C ASP A 65 -14.65 7.94 -3.47
N ASN A 66 -14.63 6.75 -4.06
CA ASN A 66 -14.98 5.51 -3.45
C ASN A 66 -13.94 5.20 -2.38
N TYR A 67 -14.39 5.26 -1.13
CA TYR A 67 -13.59 4.98 0.04
C TYR A 67 -12.85 3.63 -0.03
N TYR A 68 -13.37 2.66 -0.78
CA TYR A 68 -12.78 1.32 -0.92
C TYR A 68 -11.98 1.12 -2.21
N SER A 69 -11.72 2.17 -3.00
CA SER A 69 -10.83 2.06 -4.15
C SER A 69 -9.41 1.65 -3.69
N ILE A 70 -8.74 0.84 -4.51
CA ILE A 70 -7.38 0.37 -4.24
C ILE A 70 -6.42 1.57 -4.08
N ALA A 71 -6.61 2.61 -4.89
CA ALA A 71 -5.86 3.86 -4.80
C ALA A 71 -6.04 4.55 -3.43
N ASN A 72 -7.28 4.69 -2.96
CA ASN A 72 -7.58 5.31 -1.66
C ASN A 72 -7.07 4.45 -0.49
N GLN A 73 -7.14 3.12 -0.60
CA GLN A 73 -6.57 2.20 0.38
C GLN A 73 -5.05 2.34 0.48
N TRP A 74 -4.36 2.40 -0.66
CA TRP A 74 -2.92 2.62 -0.71
C TRP A 74 -2.54 3.97 -0.06
N GLN A 75 -3.25 5.04 -0.40
CA GLN A 75 -3.01 6.37 0.17
C GLN A 75 -3.16 6.39 1.70
N ARG A 76 -4.14 5.68 2.26
CA ARG A 76 -4.31 5.54 3.72
C ARG A 76 -3.15 4.80 4.36
N LEU A 77 -2.72 3.69 3.77
CA LEU A 77 -1.59 2.92 4.27
C LEU A 77 -0.30 3.74 4.24
N TYR A 78 -0.07 4.46 3.14
CA TYR A 78 1.07 5.35 3.00
C TYR A 78 1.08 6.45 4.05
N LYS A 79 -0.04 7.16 4.25
CA LYS A 79 -0.19 8.18 5.31
C LYS A 79 0.11 7.61 6.70
N LYS A 80 -0.41 6.41 6.99
CA LYS A 80 -0.18 5.72 8.27
C LYS A 80 1.29 5.33 8.47
N HIS A 81 1.98 4.92 7.40
CA HIS A 81 3.40 4.61 7.43
C HIS A 81 4.23 5.85 7.78
N ILE A 82 4.02 6.97 7.07
CA ILE A 82 4.74 8.23 7.33
C ILE A 82 4.52 8.72 8.76
N GLN A 83 3.30 8.61 9.30
CA GLN A 83 3.02 8.97 10.70
C GLN A 83 3.79 8.11 11.70
N ARG A 84 3.86 6.79 11.47
CA ARG A 84 4.61 5.87 12.34
C ARG A 84 6.10 6.20 12.34
N GLU A 85 6.68 6.47 11.17
CA GLU A 85 8.09 6.85 11.06
C GLU A 85 8.37 8.18 11.78
N LYS A 86 7.50 9.18 11.62
CA LYS A 86 7.60 10.45 12.39
C LYS A 86 7.56 10.22 13.90
N ILE A 87 6.68 9.35 14.38
CA ILE A 87 6.59 9.02 15.82
C ILE A 87 7.84 8.29 16.30
N LYS A 88 8.35 7.32 15.53
CA LYS A 88 9.59 6.59 15.86
C LYS A 88 10.78 7.54 15.97
N LEU A 89 10.94 8.43 15.00
CA LEU A 89 12.02 9.42 15.00
C LEU A 89 11.92 10.36 16.20
N LYS A 90 10.73 10.86 16.52
CA LYS A 90 10.52 11.68 17.73
C LYS A 90 10.90 10.93 19.00
N LYS A 91 10.45 9.68 19.14
CA LYS A 91 10.79 8.82 20.29
C LYS A 91 12.28 8.52 20.37
N ALA A 92 12.95 8.25 19.25
CA ALA A 92 14.39 8.01 19.20
C ALA A 92 15.18 9.24 19.65
N LYS A 93 14.80 10.43 19.16
CA LYS A 93 15.40 11.70 19.59
C LYS A 93 15.21 11.97 21.08
N GLN A 94 13.99 11.75 21.59
CA GLN A 94 13.71 11.89 23.03
C GLN A 94 14.56 10.93 23.87
N LYS A 95 14.68 9.66 23.44
CA LYS A 95 15.52 8.66 24.13
C LYS A 95 16.99 9.05 24.11
N ALA A 96 17.52 9.49 22.97
CA ALA A 96 18.90 9.93 22.84
C ALA A 96 19.20 11.16 23.72
N ALA A 97 18.25 12.09 23.84
CA ALA A 97 18.38 13.25 24.72
C ALA A 97 18.29 12.90 26.21
N GLN A 98 17.55 11.84 26.56
CA GLN A 98 17.44 11.35 27.94
C GLN A 98 18.56 10.38 28.33
N GLN A 99 19.28 9.83 27.36
CA GLN A 99 20.40 8.94 27.63
C GLN A 99 21.54 9.79 28.20
N PRO A 100 21.96 9.56 29.46
CA PRO A 100 23.17 10.20 29.96
C PRO A 100 24.32 9.82 29.01
N PRO A 101 25.29 10.72 28.77
CA PRO A 101 26.43 10.40 27.94
C PRO A 101 27.03 9.10 28.47
N SER A 102 27.04 8.06 27.63
CA SER A 102 27.69 6.80 27.97
C SER A 102 29.07 7.14 28.49
N PRO A 103 29.49 6.63 29.66
CA PRO A 103 30.82 6.89 30.15
C PRO A 103 31.77 6.51 29.01
N GLN A 104 32.54 7.48 28.55
CA GLN A 104 33.60 7.24 27.58
C GLN A 104 34.53 6.25 28.29
N VAL A 105 34.48 4.98 27.88
CA VAL A 105 35.45 3.99 28.32
C VAL A 105 36.75 4.41 27.67
N VAL A 106 37.49 5.26 28.37
CA VAL A 106 38.88 5.54 28.04
C VAL A 106 39.58 4.22 28.26
N TYR A 107 39.85 3.51 27.17
CA TYR A 107 40.74 2.36 27.21
C TYR A 107 42.11 2.90 27.59
N VAL A 108 42.42 2.85 28.89
CA VAL A 108 43.79 2.99 29.35
C VAL A 108 44.50 1.79 28.78
N SER A 109 45.30 2.02 27.73
CA SER A 109 46.24 1.05 27.19
C SER A 109 47.16 0.67 28.34
N THR A 110 46.83 -0.45 28.99
CA THR A 110 47.63 -0.98 30.09
C THR A 110 48.96 -1.39 29.47
N PRO A 111 50.10 -0.87 29.96
CA PRO A 111 51.40 -1.24 29.43
C PRO A 111 51.59 -2.76 29.53
N ASP A 112 52.05 -3.33 28.43
CA ASP A 112 52.45 -4.73 28.20
C ASP A 112 52.31 -5.64 29.42
N GLN A 113 51.11 -6.19 29.60
CA GLN A 113 51.00 -7.45 30.31
C GLN A 113 51.54 -8.53 29.36
N PRO A 114 52.50 -9.36 29.80
CA PRO A 114 52.98 -10.48 28.98
C PRO A 114 51.77 -11.32 28.57
N GLN A 115 51.63 -11.53 27.26
CA GLN A 115 50.63 -12.40 26.66
C GLN A 115 50.87 -13.85 27.11
N TYR A 116 50.50 -14.18 28.34
CA TYR A 116 50.25 -15.56 28.71
C TYR A 116 48.97 -15.95 27.99
N GLY A 117 49.16 -16.64 26.86
CA GLY A 117 48.11 -17.27 26.09
C GLY A 117 47.33 -18.22 26.99
N THR A 118 46.32 -17.69 27.66
CA THR A 118 45.23 -18.49 28.20
C THR A 118 44.45 -18.94 26.98
N VAL A 119 44.87 -20.09 26.46
CA VAL A 119 44.05 -20.96 25.63
C VAL A 119 42.84 -21.33 26.48
N TYR A 120 41.85 -20.45 26.52
CA TYR A 120 40.54 -20.82 27.02
C TYR A 120 39.97 -21.81 26.00
N PRO A 121 39.76 -23.08 26.37
CA PRO A 121 39.08 -23.98 25.47
C PRO A 121 37.67 -23.42 25.30
N SER A 122 37.25 -23.27 24.05
CA SER A 122 35.92 -22.83 23.64
C SER A 122 34.88 -23.91 23.97
N ILE A 123 34.70 -24.19 25.26
CA ILE A 123 33.70 -25.11 25.81
C ILE A 123 32.60 -24.29 26.49
N PHE A 124 32.22 -23.17 25.89
CA PHE A 124 30.81 -22.79 25.97
C PHE A 124 30.15 -23.49 24.81
N HIS A 125 29.66 -24.69 25.11
CA HIS A 125 28.57 -25.31 24.38
C HIS A 125 27.50 -24.24 24.17
N ARG A 126 27.52 -23.64 22.98
CA ARG A 126 26.33 -23.05 22.39
C ARG A 126 25.39 -24.23 22.25
N SER A 127 24.65 -24.51 23.30
CA SER A 127 23.40 -25.24 23.22
C SER A 127 22.59 -24.44 22.22
N LEU A 128 22.75 -24.80 20.95
CA LEU A 128 21.72 -24.74 19.93
C LEU A 128 20.56 -25.53 20.55
N LYS A 129 19.85 -24.90 21.49
CA LYS A 129 18.44 -25.20 21.68
C LYS A 129 17.92 -24.94 20.28
N HIS A 130 17.70 -26.04 19.58
CA HIS A 130 16.84 -26.09 18.43
C HIS A 130 15.53 -25.47 18.90
N HIS A 131 15.43 -24.16 18.79
CA HIS A 131 14.18 -23.51 18.51
C HIS A 131 13.82 -24.04 17.13
N LYS A 132 13.27 -25.27 17.12
CA LYS A 132 12.22 -25.62 16.20
C LYS A 132 11.24 -24.46 16.35
N PHE A 133 11.37 -23.49 15.44
CA PHE A 133 10.25 -22.76 14.93
C PHE A 133 9.32 -23.82 14.34
N GLN A 134 8.63 -24.54 15.22
CA GLN A 134 7.31 -25.00 14.91
C GLN A 134 6.58 -23.70 14.63
N HIS A 135 6.42 -23.40 13.34
CA HIS A 135 5.30 -22.63 12.86
C HIS A 135 4.06 -23.38 13.33
N ARG A 136 3.72 -23.19 14.61
CA ARG A 136 2.47 -23.59 15.19
C ARG A 136 1.48 -22.64 14.53
N LEU A 137 0.93 -23.09 13.41
CA LEU A 137 -0.35 -22.66 12.86
C LEU A 137 -1.49 -23.02 13.85
N GLY A 138 -1.25 -22.84 15.14
CA GLY A 138 -2.27 -22.76 16.16
C GLY A 138 -2.76 -21.32 16.16
N ARG A 139 -3.57 -21.00 15.14
CA ARG A 139 -4.55 -19.93 15.22
C ARG A 139 -5.48 -20.30 16.39
N HIS A 140 -5.02 -20.04 17.62
CA HIS A 140 -5.86 -20.05 18.79
C HIS A 140 -6.79 -18.85 18.61
N HIS A 141 -7.93 -19.13 17.99
CA HIS A 141 -9.16 -18.43 18.30
C HIS A 141 -9.32 -18.50 19.81
N LYS A 142 -8.81 -17.50 20.54
CA LYS A 142 -9.50 -17.06 21.74
C LYS A 142 -10.79 -16.48 21.21
N GLY A 143 -11.80 -17.36 21.13
CA GLY A 143 -13.18 -16.94 21.17
C GLY A 143 -13.26 -15.91 22.28
N ASN A 144 -13.55 -14.69 21.88
CA ASN A 144 -14.04 -13.69 22.79
C ASN A 144 -15.39 -14.24 23.24
N HIS A 145 -15.38 -15.10 24.26
CA HIS A 145 -16.56 -15.40 25.03
C HIS A 145 -16.92 -14.08 25.69
N GLY A 146 -17.69 -13.29 24.96
CA GLY A 146 -18.52 -12.25 25.54
C GLY A 146 -19.31 -12.96 26.62
N THR A 147 -18.88 -12.77 27.86
CA THR A 147 -19.71 -12.97 29.02
C THR A 147 -21.01 -12.24 28.70
N HIS A 148 -22.06 -13.02 28.44
CA HIS A 148 -23.42 -12.56 28.43
C HIS A 148 -23.72 -12.03 29.85
N HIS A 149 -23.31 -10.80 30.14
CA HIS A 149 -23.98 -10.00 31.13
C HIS A 149 -25.30 -9.55 30.50
N ARG A 150 -26.22 -10.51 30.44
CA ARG A 150 -27.66 -10.26 30.33
C ARG A 150 -28.03 -9.50 31.60
N LYS A 151 -27.81 -8.18 31.61
CA LYS A 151 -28.54 -7.29 32.52
C LYS A 151 -30.00 -7.47 32.15
N LYS A 152 -30.71 -8.25 32.95
CA LYS A 152 -32.17 -8.23 33.02
C LYS A 152 -32.54 -6.82 33.48
N HIS A 153 -32.60 -5.88 32.54
CA HIS A 153 -33.35 -4.66 32.77
C HIS A 153 -34.81 -5.07 32.76
N ALA A 154 -35.35 -5.23 33.96
CA ALA A 154 -36.77 -5.27 34.17
C ALA A 154 -37.36 -4.01 33.52
N TYR A 155 -38.19 -4.21 32.51
CA TYR A 155 -39.07 -3.20 31.95
C TYR A 155 -40.03 -2.81 33.07
N ARG A 156 -39.65 -1.77 33.82
CA ARG A 156 -40.60 -1.04 34.65
C ARG A 156 -41.40 -0.18 33.68
N LEU A 157 -42.57 -0.67 33.32
CA LEU A 157 -43.63 0.11 32.69
C LEU A 157 -43.86 1.35 33.57
N ILE A 158 -43.50 2.52 33.06
CA ILE A 158 -44.03 3.80 33.52
C ILE A 158 -44.69 4.42 32.28
N PRO A 159 -46.00 4.73 32.33
CA PRO A 159 -46.72 5.39 31.25
C PRO A 159 -46.45 6.89 31.30
N GLY A 160 -46.51 7.57 30.15
CA GLY A 160 -46.57 9.02 30.14
C GLY A 160 -45.88 9.64 28.95
N ASP A 161 -46.70 9.91 27.93
CA ASP A 161 -46.88 11.22 27.31
C ASP A 161 -45.66 11.97 26.74
N GLY A 162 -45.79 12.32 25.46
CA GLY A 162 -45.10 13.49 24.92
C GLY A 162 -44.61 13.28 23.50
N HIS A 163 -45.51 13.53 22.55
CA HIS A 163 -45.14 14.05 21.24
C HIS A 163 -44.06 15.15 21.39
N ASP A 164 -43.01 15.13 20.56
CA ASP A 164 -42.65 16.29 19.74
C ASP A 164 -41.48 16.04 18.79
N SER A 165 -41.63 16.68 17.64
CA SER A 165 -40.95 16.55 16.36
C SER A 165 -39.46 16.95 16.35
N PRO A 166 -38.67 16.46 15.37
CA PRO A 166 -37.29 16.90 15.18
C PRO A 166 -37.25 18.28 14.52
N SER A 167 -36.85 19.30 15.27
CA SER A 167 -36.60 20.64 14.72
C SER A 167 -35.22 20.72 14.05
N HIS A 168 -35.26 21.14 12.79
CA HIS A 168 -34.14 21.60 11.98
C HIS A 168 -33.26 22.61 12.72
N ARG A 169 -31.95 22.33 12.86
CA ARG A 169 -30.95 23.38 13.07
C ARG A 169 -30.24 23.69 11.75
N LYS A 170 -30.68 24.79 11.13
CA LYS A 170 -29.87 25.61 10.21
C LYS A 170 -28.66 26.13 10.99
N ALA A 171 -27.45 25.79 10.55
CA ALA A 171 -26.24 26.51 10.97
C ALA A 171 -26.14 27.79 10.14
N GLY A 172 -26.32 28.94 10.79
CA GLY A 172 -26.11 30.25 10.20
C GLY A 172 -24.62 30.54 10.01
N GLY A 173 -24.29 31.07 8.84
CA GLY A 173 -22.98 31.64 8.55
C GLY A 173 -22.78 32.97 9.29
N LEU A 174 -21.59 33.14 9.86
CA LEU A 174 -21.12 34.41 10.40
C LEU A 174 -20.27 35.08 9.32
N ILE A 175 -20.72 36.24 8.83
CA ILE A 175 -19.98 37.13 7.97
C ILE A 175 -19.26 38.13 8.88
N LEU A 176 -17.93 38.17 8.84
CA LEU A 176 -17.16 39.30 9.35
C LEU A 176 -16.71 40.13 8.15
N LYS A 177 -17.26 41.35 8.05
CA LYS A 177 -16.62 42.46 7.34
C LYS A 177 -15.76 43.21 8.35
N ALA A 178 -14.55 43.54 7.95
CA ALA A 178 -13.72 44.56 8.59
C ALA A 178 -13.48 45.64 7.54
N ASP A 179 -13.41 46.87 8.05
CA ASP A 179 -13.46 48.17 7.37
C ASP A 179 -12.31 48.43 6.37
#